data_AF-K7SGT7-F1
#
_entry.id   AF-K7SGT7-F1
#
_cell.length_a   1.000
_cell.length_b   1.000
_cell.length_c   1.000
_cell.angle_alpha   90.00
_cell.angle_beta   90.00
_cell.angle_gamma   90.00
#
_symmetry.space_group_name_H-M   'P 1'
#
loop_
_entity.id
_entity.type
_entity.pdbx_description
1 polymer ?
#
loop_
_entity_poly.entity_id
_entity_poly.type
_entity_poly.pdbx_seq_one_letter_code
_entity_poly.pdbx_strand_id
1 'polypeptide(L)'
;EEAIKDIDVSGVLRYRYETGNEWSDINGVAPNEGGSISGKQDHKYRAQLNFSGAIADNFKAFVQLDYNAKDGGYGTNNGSTTRSYAADNSSTLNVRQLYLTYTDENVATSVILGKQQLNTIWTDNAIDGLVGTGVKVVNNSIDGLTLAAFAVDSYNSDEQGGELGTVLNFSENLYGAAAIGSYEVFNGQLNPQLWLAYMTDNAFFYALDAAYNTTIFDGVNWTLEGAYLGNSLDNERKDLGNGNGNFFAL
;
A
#
# COMPACT_ATOMS: atom_id res chain seq x y z
N GLU A 1 -24.37 22.82 -7.73
CA GLU A 1 -23.17 23.44 -8.34
C GLU A 1 -22.25 24.03 -7.28
N GLU A 2 -22.76 24.78 -6.29
CA GLU A 2 -21.91 25.30 -5.19
C GLU A 2 -21.25 24.21 -4.33
N ALA A 3 -21.94 23.10 -4.03
CA ALA A 3 -21.41 22.04 -3.15
C ALA A 3 -20.21 21.24 -3.71
N ILE A 4 -19.89 21.37 -5.00
CA ILE A 4 -18.78 20.65 -5.64
C ILE A 4 -17.56 21.55 -5.89
N LYS A 5 -17.65 22.85 -5.58
CA LYS A 5 -16.54 23.80 -5.81
C LYS A 5 -15.35 23.55 -4.90
N ASP A 6 -15.60 23.09 -3.68
CA ASP A 6 -14.58 22.82 -2.67
C ASP A 6 -14.21 21.34 -2.58
N ILE A 7 -14.50 20.56 -3.64
CA ILE A 7 -14.20 19.13 -3.72
C ILE A 7 -13.17 18.88 -4.82
N ASP A 8 -12.00 18.42 -4.40
CA ASP A 8 -10.98 17.86 -5.27
C ASP A 8 -11.33 16.40 -5.61
N VAL A 9 -11.27 16.07 -6.90
CA VAL A 9 -11.53 14.70 -7.39
C VAL A 9 -10.29 14.17 -8.10
N SER A 10 -9.88 12.95 -7.75
CA SER A 10 -8.81 12.22 -8.45
C SER A 10 -9.16 10.73 -8.53
N GLY A 11 -8.36 9.95 -9.26
CA GLY A 11 -8.65 8.52 -9.37
C GLY A 11 -7.79 7.79 -10.38
N VAL A 12 -8.08 6.49 -10.51
CA VAL A 12 -7.42 5.60 -11.46
C VAL A 12 -8.46 4.71 -12.12
N LEU A 13 -8.29 4.48 -13.42
CA LEU A 13 -8.97 3.42 -14.16
C LEU A 13 -7.91 2.51 -14.76
N ARG A 14 -7.93 1.23 -14.40
CA ARG A 14 -6.98 0.22 -14.85
C ARG A 14 -7.72 -0.97 -15.43
N TYR A 15 -7.40 -1.28 -16.68
CA TYR A 15 -7.78 -2.53 -17.34
C TYR A 15 -6.52 -3.40 -17.50
N ARG A 16 -6.64 -4.70 -17.19
CA ARG A 16 -5.60 -5.69 -17.47
C ARG A 16 -6.20 -6.90 -18.15
N TYR A 17 -5.51 -7.39 -19.17
CA TYR A 17 -5.77 -8.72 -19.72
C TYR A 17 -4.66 -9.65 -19.23
N GLU A 18 -5.04 -10.72 -18.53
CA GLU A 18 -4.10 -11.67 -17.95
C GLU A 18 -4.32 -13.08 -18.49
N THR A 19 -3.28 -13.63 -19.10
CA THR A 19 -3.25 -15.02 -19.58
C THR A 19 -1.94 -15.67 -19.17
N GLY A 20 -2.03 -16.79 -18.46
CA GLY A 20 -0.90 -17.61 -18.09
C GLY A 20 -1.24 -19.08 -18.28
N ASN A 21 -0.32 -19.83 -18.89
CA ASN A 21 -0.43 -21.27 -19.04
C ASN A 21 0.18 -21.93 -17.81
N GLU A 22 -0.44 -23.01 -17.34
CA GLU A 22 0.22 -23.90 -16.38
C GLU A 22 1.45 -24.52 -17.06
N TRP A 23 2.58 -24.56 -16.36
CA TRP A 23 3.72 -25.32 -16.87
C TRP A 23 3.29 -26.79 -16.90
N SER A 24 3.55 -27.46 -18.02
CA SER A 24 3.13 -28.84 -18.27
C SER A 24 3.42 -29.77 -17.10
N ASP A 25 2.44 -30.63 -16.79
CA ASP A 25 2.53 -31.79 -15.89
C ASP A 25 3.93 -32.45 -15.93
N ILE A 26 4.57 -32.56 -14.77
CA ILE A 26 5.68 -33.50 -14.59
C ILE A 26 5.07 -34.76 -13.97
N ASN A 27 4.93 -35.83 -14.77
CA ASN A 27 4.47 -37.15 -14.33
C ASN A 27 3.05 -37.20 -13.72
N GLY A 28 2.08 -36.47 -14.27
CA GLY A 28 0.67 -36.54 -13.84
C GLY A 28 0.38 -35.90 -12.47
N VAL A 29 1.33 -35.11 -11.97
CA VAL A 29 1.14 -34.19 -10.86
C VAL A 29 1.27 -32.80 -11.46
N ALA A 30 0.17 -32.04 -11.44
CA ALA A 30 0.21 -30.64 -11.83
C ALA A 30 1.22 -29.96 -10.91
N PRO A 31 2.37 -29.49 -11.41
CA PRO A 31 3.24 -28.72 -10.58
C PRO A 31 2.43 -27.48 -10.18
N ASN A 32 2.23 -27.26 -8.88
CA ASN A 32 1.79 -25.96 -8.33
C ASN A 32 2.88 -24.86 -8.53
N GLU A 33 3.73 -25.03 -9.55
CA GLU A 33 4.76 -24.11 -10.02
C GLU A 33 4.18 -23.23 -11.15
N GLY A 34 2.87 -22.95 -11.11
CA GLY A 34 2.18 -22.10 -12.09
C GLY A 34 2.74 -20.68 -12.02
N GLY A 35 3.18 -20.14 -13.16
CA GLY A 35 3.84 -18.84 -13.26
C GLY A 35 3.05 -17.70 -12.59
N SER A 36 3.75 -16.61 -12.21
CA SER A 36 3.19 -15.47 -11.45
C SER A 36 1.87 -14.87 -11.97
N ILE A 37 1.46 -15.17 -13.19
CA ILE A 37 0.19 -14.73 -13.79
C ILE A 37 -0.72 -15.97 -13.91
N SER A 38 -1.71 -16.08 -13.03
CA SER A 38 -2.65 -17.22 -13.00
C SER A 38 -3.86 -17.06 -13.93
N GLY A 39 -4.12 -15.84 -14.42
CA GLY A 39 -5.29 -15.50 -15.23
C GLY A 39 -5.46 -16.40 -16.46
N LYS A 40 -6.70 -16.78 -16.78
CA LYS A 40 -7.02 -17.64 -17.93
C LYS A 40 -7.83 -16.84 -18.93
N GLN A 41 -7.12 -15.91 -19.59
CA GLN A 41 -7.71 -14.90 -20.46
C GLN A 41 -8.67 -13.97 -19.69
N ASP A 42 -8.31 -13.64 -18.46
CA ASP A 42 -9.14 -12.81 -17.59
C ASP A 42 -9.04 -11.34 -18.01
N HIS A 43 -10.20 -10.68 -18.05
CA HIS A 43 -10.33 -9.23 -18.21
C HIS A 43 -10.54 -8.62 -16.82
N LYS A 44 -9.52 -7.98 -16.25
CA LYS A 44 -9.57 -7.38 -14.91
C LYS A 44 -9.79 -5.88 -14.98
N TYR A 45 -10.65 -5.37 -14.10
CA TYR A 45 -11.03 -3.97 -13.99
C TYR A 45 -10.76 -3.49 -12.55
N ARG A 46 -10.01 -2.40 -12.41
CA ARG A 46 -9.84 -1.68 -11.15
C ARG A 46 -10.14 -0.21 -11.37
N ALA A 47 -11.09 0.34 -10.62
CA ALA A 47 -11.41 1.75 -10.62
C ALA A 47 -11.37 2.30 -9.20
N GLN A 48 -10.69 3.43 -9.01
CA GLN A 48 -10.67 4.16 -7.75
C GLN A 48 -11.05 5.61 -8.00
N LEU A 49 -11.98 6.14 -7.21
CA LEU A 49 -12.41 7.53 -7.23
C LEU A 49 -12.22 8.14 -5.85
N ASN A 50 -11.41 9.18 -5.78
CA ASN A 50 -11.04 9.88 -4.56
C ASN A 50 -11.75 11.23 -4.55
N PHE A 51 -12.37 11.56 -3.43
CA PHE A 51 -12.97 12.86 -3.17
C PHE A 51 -12.35 13.42 -1.91
N SER A 52 -11.84 14.65 -2.00
CA SER A 52 -11.28 15.39 -0.87
C SER A 52 -11.94 16.74 -0.82
N GLY A 53 -12.44 17.17 0.34
CA GLY A 53 -13.05 18.49 0.47
C GLY A 53 -12.80 19.12 1.82
N ALA A 54 -12.64 20.44 1.84
CA ALA A 54 -12.61 21.20 3.09
C ALA A 54 -14.00 21.17 3.74
N ILE A 55 -14.06 20.86 5.03
CA ILE A 55 -15.33 20.79 5.78
C ILE A 55 -15.43 21.85 6.88
N ALA A 56 -14.29 22.38 7.32
CA ALA A 56 -14.13 23.50 8.24
C ALA A 56 -12.70 24.04 8.13
N ASP A 57 -12.41 25.16 8.80
CA ASP A 57 -11.06 25.71 8.90
C ASP A 57 -10.08 24.63 9.38
N ASN A 58 -8.98 24.43 8.66
CA ASN A 58 -7.95 23.43 8.95
C ASN A 58 -8.41 21.96 8.83
N PHE A 59 -9.65 21.68 8.43
CA PHE A 59 -10.19 20.31 8.33
C PHE A 59 -10.57 19.92 6.90
N LYS A 60 -10.07 18.77 6.45
CA LYS A 60 -10.47 18.12 5.20
C LYS A 60 -11.02 16.73 5.46
N ALA A 61 -12.10 16.35 4.78
CA ALA A 61 -12.58 14.97 4.73
C ALA A 61 -12.14 14.32 3.42
N PHE A 62 -11.81 13.04 3.47
CA PHE A 62 -11.43 12.24 2.31
C PHE A 62 -12.27 10.97 2.24
N VAL A 63 -12.73 10.61 1.04
CA VAL A 63 -13.35 9.32 0.74
C VAL A 63 -12.79 8.75 -0.56
N GLN A 64 -12.46 7.45 -0.56
CA GLN A 64 -12.12 6.69 -1.76
C GLN A 64 -13.17 5.63 -2.00
N LEU A 65 -13.75 5.63 -3.20
CA LEU A 65 -14.57 4.54 -3.71
C LEU A 65 -13.71 3.61 -4.55
N ASP A 66 -13.88 2.31 -4.37
CA ASP A 66 -13.14 1.27 -5.10
C ASP A 66 -14.10 0.32 -5.81
N TYR A 67 -13.77 -0.04 -7.05
CA TYR A 67 -14.39 -1.11 -7.81
C TYR A 67 -13.30 -2.06 -8.31
N ASN A 68 -13.38 -3.32 -7.90
CA ASN A 68 -12.47 -4.37 -8.30
C ASN A 68 -13.27 -5.56 -8.85
N ALA A 69 -13.12 -5.83 -10.14
CA ALA A 69 -13.92 -6.83 -10.84
C ALA A 69 -13.14 -7.55 -11.94
N LYS A 70 -13.68 -8.67 -12.40
CA LYS A 70 -13.14 -9.39 -13.56
C LYS A 70 -14.23 -9.99 -14.43
N ASP A 71 -13.93 -10.21 -15.71
CA ASP A 71 -14.68 -11.05 -16.64
C ASP A 71 -13.79 -12.19 -17.15
N GLY A 72 -14.40 -13.37 -17.30
CA GLY A 72 -13.71 -14.52 -17.90
C GLY A 72 -13.56 -14.37 -19.41
N GLY A 73 -12.50 -14.95 -19.96
CA GLY A 73 -12.25 -15.01 -21.40
C GLY A 73 -12.96 -16.16 -22.12
N TYR A 74 -12.39 -16.59 -23.26
CA TYR A 74 -13.00 -17.58 -24.13
C TYR A 74 -13.21 -18.93 -23.41
N GLY A 75 -14.44 -19.45 -23.42
CA GLY A 75 -14.79 -20.73 -22.81
C GLY A 75 -15.00 -20.69 -21.30
N THR A 76 -14.83 -19.54 -20.65
CA THR A 76 -15.00 -19.38 -19.19
C THR A 76 -16.35 -18.73 -18.87
N ASN A 77 -17.37 -19.54 -18.59
CA ASN A 77 -18.74 -19.03 -18.37
C ASN A 77 -19.05 -18.57 -16.92
N ASN A 78 -18.22 -18.94 -15.92
CA ASN A 78 -18.52 -18.72 -14.49
C ASN A 78 -17.51 -17.79 -13.77
N GLY A 79 -16.70 -17.03 -14.51
CA GLY A 79 -15.64 -16.17 -13.93
C GLY A 79 -15.98 -14.69 -13.81
N SER A 80 -17.12 -14.24 -14.33
CA SER A 80 -17.48 -12.81 -14.38
C SER A 80 -18.06 -12.32 -13.05
N THR A 81 -17.46 -11.27 -12.50
CA THR A 81 -17.97 -10.53 -11.35
C THR A 81 -18.55 -9.18 -11.75
N THR A 82 -18.38 -8.71 -13.00
CA THR A 82 -19.04 -7.49 -13.48
C THR A 82 -20.54 -7.69 -13.73
N ARG A 83 -20.95 -8.93 -14.08
CA ARG A 83 -22.32 -9.29 -14.45
C ARG A 83 -22.80 -10.58 -13.80
N SER A 84 -22.35 -10.87 -12.57
CA SER A 84 -22.85 -12.04 -11.84
C SER A 84 -24.35 -11.92 -11.56
N TYR A 85 -25.10 -12.98 -11.87
CA TYR A 85 -26.54 -13.10 -11.55
C TYR A 85 -26.78 -13.40 -10.06
N ALA A 86 -25.76 -13.88 -9.35
CA ALA A 86 -25.79 -14.08 -7.90
C ALA A 86 -25.06 -12.90 -7.22
N ALA A 87 -25.77 -12.21 -6.32
CA ALA A 87 -25.31 -10.97 -5.69
C ALA A 87 -24.07 -11.16 -4.80
N ASP A 88 -23.81 -12.38 -4.33
CA ASP A 88 -22.62 -12.76 -3.58
C ASP A 88 -21.33 -12.77 -4.44
N ASN A 89 -21.48 -12.80 -5.77
CA ASN A 89 -20.38 -12.90 -6.72
C ASN A 89 -20.30 -11.67 -7.65
N SER A 90 -21.11 -10.62 -7.43
CA SER A 90 -21.03 -9.38 -8.19
C SER A 90 -20.18 -8.32 -7.47
N SER A 91 -19.26 -7.72 -8.22
CA SER A 91 -18.45 -6.61 -7.73
C SER A 91 -19.29 -5.32 -7.74
N THR A 92 -19.24 -4.54 -6.65
CA THR A 92 -19.84 -3.21 -6.55
C THR A 92 -18.81 -2.17 -6.12
N LEU A 93 -19.16 -0.89 -6.25
CA LEU A 93 -18.40 0.17 -5.60
C LEU A 93 -18.50 0.00 -4.08
N ASN A 94 -17.36 0.11 -3.40
CA ASN A 94 -17.26 0.08 -1.94
C ASN A 94 -16.45 1.29 -1.43
N VAL A 95 -16.67 1.68 -0.16
CA VAL A 95 -15.86 2.73 0.48
C VAL A 95 -14.56 2.10 1.00
N ARG A 96 -13.47 2.34 0.28
CA ARG A 96 -12.15 1.78 0.58
C ARG A 96 -11.38 2.60 1.59
N GLN A 97 -11.45 3.93 1.51
CA GLN A 97 -10.86 4.85 2.48
C GLN A 97 -11.88 5.89 2.92
N LEU A 98 -11.83 6.27 4.19
CA LEU A 98 -12.64 7.31 4.80
C LEU A 98 -11.90 7.87 6.02
N TYR A 99 -11.41 9.09 5.92
CA TYR A 99 -10.65 9.72 7.00
C TYR A 99 -10.81 11.23 7.03
N LEU A 100 -10.46 11.81 8.19
CA LEU A 100 -10.39 13.25 8.44
C LEU A 100 -8.93 13.66 8.56
N THR A 101 -8.58 14.80 7.98
CA THR A 101 -7.28 15.45 8.14
C THR A 101 -7.47 16.79 8.84
N TYR A 102 -6.74 16.99 9.93
CA TYR A 102 -6.52 18.30 10.55
C TYR A 102 -5.11 18.79 10.23
N THR A 103 -4.95 20.05 9.82
CA THR A 103 -3.64 20.63 9.51
C THR A 103 -3.43 21.94 10.27
N ASP A 104 -2.38 22.01 11.10
CA ASP A 104 -1.90 23.26 11.68
C ASP A 104 -0.67 23.75 10.91
N GLU A 105 -0.89 24.77 10.08
CA GLU A 105 0.16 25.36 9.25
C GLU A 105 1.24 26.07 10.08
N ASN A 106 0.94 26.54 11.30
CA ASN A 106 1.91 27.24 12.14
C ASN A 106 3.05 26.33 12.61
N VAL A 107 2.78 25.02 12.70
CA VAL A 107 3.75 24.00 13.08
C VAL A 107 3.98 22.97 11.98
N ALA A 108 3.56 23.27 10.74
CA ALA A 108 3.67 22.40 9.57
C ALA A 108 3.28 20.92 9.85
N THR A 109 2.23 20.72 10.65
CA THR A 109 1.83 19.39 11.14
C THR A 109 0.41 19.05 10.72
N SER A 110 0.22 17.82 10.25
CA SER A 110 -1.10 17.26 9.94
C SER A 110 -1.38 16.00 10.76
N VAL A 111 -2.62 15.85 11.21
CA VAL A 111 -3.13 14.66 11.90
C VAL A 111 -4.24 14.05 11.03
N ILE A 112 -4.09 12.78 10.70
CA ILE A 112 -4.98 12.03 9.80
C ILE A 112 -5.59 10.89 10.60
N LEU A 113 -6.93 10.86 10.69
CA LEU A 113 -7.70 9.96 11.54
C LEU A 113 -8.74 9.21 10.71
N GLY A 114 -8.71 7.88 10.70
CA GLY A 114 -9.73 7.06 10.05
C GLY A 114 -9.16 5.90 9.23
N LYS A 115 -10.00 5.34 8.35
CA LYS A 115 -9.67 4.26 7.42
C LYS A 115 -8.86 4.81 6.26
N GLN A 116 -7.58 4.48 6.18
CA GLN A 116 -6.61 5.05 5.24
C GLN A 116 -5.63 3.99 4.74
N GLN A 117 -5.14 4.14 3.51
CA GLN A 117 -4.03 3.34 3.02
C GLN A 117 -2.77 3.65 3.83
N LEU A 118 -2.08 2.61 4.31
CA LEU A 118 -1.01 2.77 5.31
C LEU A 118 0.22 3.47 4.73
N ASN A 119 0.56 3.16 3.48
CA ASN A 119 1.68 3.75 2.75
C ASN A 119 3.02 3.68 3.50
N THR A 120 3.33 2.53 4.09
CA THR A 120 4.59 2.27 4.78
C THR A 120 5.59 1.59 3.85
N ILE A 121 6.87 1.49 4.25
CA ILE A 121 7.87 0.75 3.48
C ILE A 121 7.57 -0.76 3.36
N TRP A 122 6.74 -1.32 4.25
CA TRP A 122 6.38 -2.75 4.28
C TRP A 122 5.08 -3.08 3.55
N THR A 123 4.43 -2.09 2.94
CA THR A 123 3.13 -2.26 2.26
C THR A 123 3.21 -1.77 0.83
N ASP A 124 2.34 -2.26 -0.06
CA ASP A 124 2.19 -1.61 -1.37
C ASP A 124 1.69 -0.17 -1.16
N ASN A 125 2.28 0.76 -1.91
CA ASN A 125 1.96 2.18 -1.88
C ASN A 125 1.26 2.63 -3.18
N ALA A 126 0.97 1.69 -4.07
CA ALA A 126 0.23 1.93 -5.30
C ALA A 126 -1.29 1.70 -5.09
N ILE A 127 -1.93 1.05 -6.05
CA ILE A 127 -3.40 0.94 -6.15
C ILE A 127 -3.96 -0.08 -5.14
N ASP A 128 -3.20 -1.11 -4.77
CA ASP A 128 -3.70 -2.22 -3.94
C ASP A 128 -3.13 -2.22 -2.52
N GLY A 129 -2.56 -1.09 -2.09
CA GLY A 129 -1.90 -0.96 -0.79
C GLY A 129 -2.79 -1.29 0.40
N LEU A 130 -2.23 -1.94 1.42
CA LEU A 130 -2.94 -2.29 2.64
C LEU A 130 -3.62 -1.05 3.26
N VAL A 131 -4.92 -1.17 3.49
CA VAL A 131 -5.73 -0.18 4.19
C VAL A 131 -5.90 -0.60 5.65
N GLY A 132 -5.72 0.34 6.57
CA GLY A 132 -6.05 0.15 7.98
C GLY A 132 -6.79 1.34 8.56
N THR A 133 -7.30 1.19 9.78
CA THR A 133 -7.95 2.27 10.53
C THR A 133 -7.07 2.67 11.71
N GLY A 134 -6.82 3.96 11.84
CA GLY A 134 -5.93 4.47 12.88
C GLY A 134 -5.66 5.96 12.79
N VAL A 135 -4.54 6.38 13.39
CA VAL A 135 -4.05 7.76 13.34
C VAL A 135 -2.66 7.82 12.71
N LYS A 136 -2.40 8.90 11.97
CA LYS A 136 -1.09 9.26 11.46
C LYS A 136 -0.85 10.75 11.68
N VAL A 137 0.30 11.08 12.25
CA VAL A 137 0.77 12.45 12.42
C VAL A 137 1.96 12.64 11.46
N VAL A 138 1.94 13.71 10.68
CA VAL A 138 2.99 14.05 9.71
C VAL A 138 3.45 15.47 9.98
N ASN A 139 4.75 15.68 10.11
CA ASN A 139 5.39 16.97 10.32
C ASN A 139 6.40 17.23 9.19
N ASN A 140 6.37 18.45 8.65
CA ASN A 140 7.30 18.94 7.63
C ASN A 140 7.92 20.28 8.05
N SER A 141 8.20 20.47 9.35
CA SER A 141 8.79 21.73 9.84
C SER A 141 10.26 21.92 9.44
N ILE A 142 10.92 20.86 8.98
CA ILE A 142 12.32 20.88 8.55
C ILE A 142 12.33 20.70 7.03
N ASP A 143 12.98 21.64 6.33
CA ASP A 143 13.08 21.59 4.87
C ASP A 143 13.71 20.27 4.39
N GLY A 144 13.07 19.63 3.42
CA GLY A 144 13.50 18.35 2.87
C GLY A 144 13.35 17.17 3.82
N LEU A 145 12.70 17.30 4.99
CA LEU A 145 12.46 16.20 5.92
C LEU A 145 11.00 16.08 6.32
N THR A 146 10.43 14.90 6.05
CA THR A 146 9.13 14.49 6.57
C THR A 146 9.32 13.57 7.76
N LEU A 147 8.75 13.93 8.91
CA LEU A 147 8.64 13.06 10.08
C LEU A 147 7.21 12.55 10.19
N ALA A 148 7.04 11.26 10.42
CA ALA A 148 5.73 10.67 10.64
C ALA A 148 5.73 9.76 11.88
N ALA A 149 4.59 9.74 12.58
CA ALA A 149 4.28 8.76 13.61
C ALA A 149 2.87 8.22 13.37
N PHE A 150 2.64 6.93 13.57
CA PHE A 150 1.36 6.29 13.26
C PHE A 150 1.01 5.19 14.26
N ALA A 151 -0.30 4.98 14.43
CA ALA A 151 -0.87 3.85 15.15
C ALA A 151 -2.06 3.31 14.38
N VAL A 152 -2.13 1.99 14.18
CA VAL A 152 -3.15 1.28 13.41
C VAL A 152 -3.78 0.21 14.30
N ASP A 153 -5.11 0.22 14.35
CA ASP A 153 -5.92 -0.61 15.25
C ASP A 153 -6.63 -1.75 14.51
N SER A 154 -6.89 -1.59 13.21
CA SER A 154 -7.47 -2.66 12.39
C SER A 154 -7.08 -2.55 10.93
N TYR A 155 -7.24 -3.65 10.19
CA TYR A 155 -6.78 -3.81 8.81
C TYR A 155 -7.90 -4.31 7.91
N ASN A 156 -7.90 -3.87 6.65
CA ASN A 156 -8.79 -4.38 5.62
C ASN A 156 -8.22 -5.66 4.99
N SER A 157 -7.89 -6.66 5.83
CA SER A 157 -7.13 -7.85 5.40
C SER A 157 -7.86 -8.69 4.35
N ASP A 158 -9.19 -8.75 4.40
CA ASP A 158 -10.00 -9.51 3.44
C ASP A 158 -9.82 -9.01 2.00
N GLU A 159 -9.55 -7.70 1.80
CA GLU A 159 -9.30 -7.12 0.48
C GLU A 159 -7.98 -7.61 -0.13
N GLN A 160 -6.97 -7.85 0.71
CA GLN A 160 -5.62 -8.22 0.28
C GLN A 160 -5.51 -9.71 -0.09
N GLY A 161 -6.53 -10.51 0.24
CA GLY A 161 -6.54 -11.95 -0.04
C GLY A 161 -5.29 -12.65 0.48
N GLY A 162 -4.52 -13.27 -0.41
CA GLY A 162 -3.29 -14.00 -0.08
C GLY A 162 -2.01 -13.16 -0.05
N GLU A 163 -2.07 -11.85 -0.30
CA GLU A 163 -0.89 -10.98 -0.29
C GLU A 163 -0.35 -10.75 1.13
N LEU A 164 -1.23 -10.81 2.13
CA LEU A 164 -0.82 -10.83 3.53
C LEU A 164 -0.32 -12.24 3.88
N GLY A 165 0.96 -12.34 4.21
CA GLY A 165 1.54 -13.60 4.67
C GLY A 165 0.86 -14.13 5.93
N THR A 166 0.94 -15.44 6.16
CA THR A 166 0.27 -16.13 7.28
C THR A 166 1.00 -16.04 8.62
N VAL A 167 2.19 -15.42 8.63
CA VAL A 167 3.07 -15.36 9.81
C VAL A 167 2.59 -14.30 10.82
N LEU A 168 2.15 -13.14 10.34
CA LEU A 168 1.73 -12.02 11.17
C LEU A 168 0.25 -12.15 11.54
N ASN A 169 -0.10 -11.83 12.79
CA ASN A 169 -1.49 -11.70 13.21
C ASN A 169 -1.97 -10.26 13.01
N PHE A 170 -2.82 -10.04 12.01
CA PHE A 170 -3.43 -8.73 11.72
C PHE A 170 -4.62 -8.38 12.62
N SER A 171 -4.83 -9.11 13.72
CA SER A 171 -5.73 -8.66 14.80
C SER A 171 -5.02 -7.77 15.83
N GLU A 172 -3.70 -7.61 15.71
CA GLU A 172 -2.87 -6.86 16.66
C GLU A 172 -2.59 -5.44 16.19
N ASN A 173 -2.39 -4.53 17.13
CA ASN A 173 -2.10 -3.13 16.84
C ASN A 173 -0.66 -2.91 16.35
N LEU A 174 -0.48 -1.97 15.41
CA LEU A 174 0.80 -1.52 14.89
C LEU A 174 1.07 -0.07 15.28
N TYR A 175 2.27 0.18 15.79
CA TYR A 175 2.76 1.50 16.14
C TYR A 175 4.06 1.75 15.41
N GLY A 176 4.28 2.93 14.87
CA GLY A 176 5.54 3.19 14.18
C GLY A 176 5.83 4.65 13.94
N ALA A 177 7.04 4.88 13.41
CA ALA A 177 7.53 6.18 13.04
C ALA A 177 8.41 6.09 11.80
N ALA A 178 8.51 7.19 11.07
CA ALA A 178 9.33 7.32 9.88
C ALA A 178 10.02 8.69 9.84
N ALA A 179 11.23 8.70 9.27
CA ALA A 179 11.92 9.91 8.84
C ALA A 179 12.28 9.74 7.36
N ILE A 180 11.73 10.60 6.51
CA ILE A 180 11.85 10.51 5.06
C ILE A 180 12.46 11.81 4.56
N GLY A 181 13.68 11.74 4.05
CA GLY A 181 14.44 12.87 3.54
C GLY A 181 14.34 12.99 2.02
N SER A 182 14.51 14.22 1.55
CA SER A 182 14.61 14.57 0.13
C SER A 182 15.47 15.82 0.02
N TYR A 183 16.75 15.65 -0.30
CA TYR A 183 17.74 16.72 -0.32
C TYR A 183 18.45 16.83 -1.66
N GLU A 184 18.54 18.05 -2.18
CA GLU A 184 19.42 18.36 -3.31
C GLU A 184 20.88 18.44 -2.82
N VAL A 185 21.72 17.51 -3.27
CA VAL A 185 23.15 17.45 -2.92
C VAL A 185 23.96 17.02 -4.14
N PHE A 186 25.16 17.58 -4.31
CA PHE A 186 26.10 17.20 -5.38
C PHE A 186 25.50 17.14 -6.81
N ASN A 187 24.61 18.09 -7.13
CA ASN A 187 23.89 18.15 -8.42
C ASN A 187 22.96 16.94 -8.68
N GLY A 188 22.54 16.27 -7.62
CA GLY A 188 21.56 15.20 -7.62
C GLY A 188 20.57 15.31 -6.46
N GLN A 189 19.72 14.31 -6.34
CA GLN A 189 18.72 14.17 -5.30
C GLN A 189 19.06 12.97 -4.42
N LEU A 190 19.23 13.19 -3.12
CA LEU A 190 19.41 12.15 -2.10
C LEU A 190 18.10 11.99 -1.32
N ASN A 191 17.57 10.75 -1.28
CA ASN A 191 16.32 10.41 -0.62
C ASN A 191 16.55 9.30 0.42
N PRO A 192 17.01 9.63 1.64
CA PRO A 192 17.18 8.66 2.71
C PRO A 192 15.86 8.43 3.45
N GLN A 193 15.59 7.21 3.89
CA GLN A 193 14.41 6.85 4.67
C GLN A 193 14.80 5.94 5.83
N LEU A 194 14.25 6.24 7.01
CA LEU A 194 14.33 5.39 8.19
C LEU A 194 12.91 5.09 8.68
N TRP A 195 12.61 3.81 8.86
CA TRP A 195 11.31 3.35 9.33
C TRP A 195 11.48 2.41 10.53
N LEU A 196 10.65 2.61 11.55
CA LEU A 196 10.57 1.74 12.72
C LEU A 196 9.10 1.44 12.99
N ALA A 197 8.77 0.20 13.24
CA ALA A 197 7.43 -0.17 13.64
C ALA A 197 7.41 -1.36 14.60
N TYR A 198 6.49 -1.36 15.53
CA TYR A 198 6.22 -2.44 16.45
C TYR A 198 4.77 -2.89 16.26
N MET A 199 4.59 -4.16 15.92
CA MET A 199 3.29 -4.79 15.89
C MET A 199 3.19 -5.72 17.08
N THR A 200 2.20 -5.48 17.93
CA THR A 200 2.00 -6.21 19.20
C THR A 200 1.94 -7.72 18.92
N ASP A 201 2.58 -8.53 19.77
CA ASP A 201 2.62 -10.01 19.69
C ASP A 201 3.04 -10.57 18.32
N ASN A 202 3.74 -9.75 17.53
CA ASN A 202 4.21 -10.08 16.19
C ASN A 202 5.73 -9.83 16.11
N ALA A 203 6.13 -8.59 15.93
CA ALA A 203 7.53 -8.23 15.72
C ALA A 203 7.79 -6.74 15.85
N PHE A 204 9.04 -6.42 16.14
CA PHE A 204 9.64 -5.13 15.89
C PHE A 204 10.32 -5.12 14.52
N PHE A 205 9.93 -4.20 13.64
CA PHE A 205 10.44 -4.00 12.29
C PHE A 205 11.29 -2.73 12.22
N TYR A 206 12.37 -2.79 11.46
CA TYR A 206 13.24 -1.65 11.18
C TYR A 206 13.71 -1.70 9.73
N ALA A 207 13.75 -0.54 9.08
CA ALA A 207 14.21 -0.42 7.71
C ALA A 207 15.02 0.87 7.49
N LEU A 208 16.07 0.75 6.69
CA LEU A 208 16.89 1.84 6.20
C LEU A 208 16.95 1.74 4.68
N ASP A 209 16.64 2.83 4.00
CA ASP A 209 16.65 2.93 2.55
C ASP A 209 17.34 4.25 2.15
N ALA A 210 18.12 4.24 1.08
CA ALA A 210 18.70 5.46 0.54
C ALA A 210 18.86 5.37 -0.97
N ALA A 211 18.24 6.31 -1.68
CA ALA A 211 18.39 6.47 -3.11
C ALA A 211 19.11 7.77 -3.46
N TYR A 212 20.06 7.72 -4.39
CA TYR A 212 20.72 8.88 -4.97
C TYR A 212 20.54 8.89 -6.49
N ASN A 213 19.98 9.96 -7.03
CA ASN A 213 19.79 10.17 -8.47
C ASN A 213 20.58 11.42 -8.91
N THR A 214 21.39 11.30 -9.96
CA THR A 214 22.18 12.41 -10.50
C THR A 214 22.24 12.36 -12.02
N THR A 215 22.46 13.52 -12.64
CA THR A 215 22.82 13.61 -14.05
C THR A 215 24.33 13.81 -14.16
N ILE A 216 25.02 12.88 -14.83
CA ILE A 216 26.48 12.95 -15.06
C ILE A 216 26.73 13.07 -16.58
N PHE A 217 27.83 13.71 -16.96
CA PHE A 217 28.33 13.79 -18.34
C PHE A 217 27.30 14.27 -19.38
N ASP A 218 26.75 15.46 -19.15
CA ASP A 218 25.95 16.21 -20.13
C ASP A 218 24.77 15.39 -20.73
N GLY A 219 24.04 14.68 -19.85
CA GLY A 219 22.74 14.08 -20.19
C GLY A 219 22.49 12.64 -19.73
N VAL A 220 23.43 11.97 -19.07
CA VAL A 220 23.23 10.60 -18.56
C VAL A 220 22.67 10.63 -17.14
N ASN A 221 21.44 10.16 -16.96
CA ASN A 221 20.84 9.99 -15.63
C ASN A 221 21.29 8.66 -15.02
N TRP A 222 21.66 8.70 -13.74
CA TRP A 222 22.11 7.54 -12.97
C TRP A 222 21.44 7.54 -11.60
N THR A 223 20.91 6.38 -11.22
CA THR A 223 20.31 6.15 -9.89
C THR A 223 21.04 5.00 -9.22
N LEU A 224 21.38 5.17 -7.95
CA LEU A 224 21.84 4.13 -7.05
C LEU A 224 20.93 4.10 -5.83
N GLU A 225 20.42 2.93 -5.47
CA GLU A 225 19.49 2.75 -4.36
C GLU A 225 19.91 1.55 -3.53
N GLY A 226 19.99 1.70 -2.21
CA GLY A 226 20.33 0.62 -1.30
C GLY A 226 19.35 0.55 -0.15
N ALA A 227 18.87 -0.65 0.16
CA ALA A 227 17.89 -0.89 1.20
C ALA A 227 18.29 -2.06 2.12
N TYR A 228 18.01 -1.91 3.40
CA TYR A 228 18.11 -2.95 4.41
C TYR A 228 16.86 -2.96 5.28
N LEU A 229 16.18 -4.10 5.32
CA LEU A 229 14.97 -4.34 6.10
C LEU A 229 15.25 -5.49 7.06
N GLY A 230 14.86 -5.36 8.33
CA GLY A 230 14.99 -6.42 9.30
C GLY A 230 13.87 -6.40 10.34
N ASN A 231 13.74 -7.51 11.06
CA ASN A 231 12.79 -7.61 12.15
C ASN A 231 13.31 -8.49 13.30
N SER A 232 12.81 -8.19 14.51
CA SER A 232 12.94 -9.05 15.68
C SER A 232 11.55 -9.52 16.09
N LEU A 233 11.32 -10.84 16.03
CA LEU A 233 10.05 -11.43 16.43
C LEU A 233 9.81 -11.32 17.94
N ASP A 234 8.55 -11.16 18.31
CA ASP A 234 8.09 -11.34 19.69
C ASP A 234 8.13 -12.83 20.10
N ASN A 235 8.11 -13.10 21.40
CA ASN A 235 8.15 -14.44 21.96
C ASN A 235 6.95 -15.27 21.50
N GLU A 236 5.76 -14.68 21.41
CA GLU A 236 4.54 -15.33 20.93
C GLU A 236 4.71 -15.91 19.51
N ARG A 237 5.52 -15.25 18.65
CA ARG A 237 5.85 -15.78 17.32
C ARG A 237 7.00 -16.76 17.34
N LYS A 238 8.02 -16.53 18.17
CA LYS A 238 9.15 -17.45 18.30
C LYS A 238 8.73 -18.82 18.84
N ASP A 239 7.78 -18.84 19.76
CA ASP A 239 7.25 -20.07 20.37
C ASP A 239 6.46 -20.92 19.35
N LEU A 240 6.04 -20.33 18.22
CA LEU A 240 5.46 -21.03 17.07
C LEU A 240 6.52 -21.61 16.11
N GLY A 241 7.82 -21.44 16.41
CA GLY A 241 8.93 -21.93 15.61
C GLY A 241 9.45 -20.95 14.56
N ASN A 242 9.02 -19.68 14.60
CA ASN A 242 9.41 -18.67 13.62
C ASN A 242 10.74 -17.99 14.01
N GLY A 243 11.52 -17.60 13.00
CA GLY A 243 12.81 -16.91 13.16
C GLY A 243 12.80 -15.45 12.67
N ASN A 244 13.77 -14.66 13.12
CA ASN A 244 13.98 -13.30 12.65
C ASN A 244 14.32 -13.28 11.15
N GLY A 245 13.87 -12.24 10.44
CA GLY A 245 14.16 -12.00 9.03
C GLY A 245 15.10 -10.80 8.83
N ASN A 246 15.93 -10.89 7.79
CA ASN A 246 16.75 -9.78 7.29
C ASN A 246 16.75 -9.82 5.76
N PHE A 247 16.62 -8.66 5.13
CA PHE A 247 16.62 -8.47 3.69
C PHE A 247 17.54 -7.30 3.32
N PHE A 248 18.32 -7.45 2.25
CA PHE A 248 19.21 -6.42 1.72
C PHE A 248 19.06 -6.37 0.20
N ALA A 249 18.97 -5.17 -0.36
CA ALA A 249 18.94 -4.90 -1.79
C ALA A 249 19.84 -3.71 -2.15
N LEU A 250 20.40 -3.72 -3.36
CA LEU A 250 21.23 -2.68 -3.97
C LEU A 250 20.95 -2.62 -5.48
#